data_AF-W2QSX5-F1
#
_entry.id   AF-W2QSX5-F1
#
_cell.length_a   1.000
_cell.length_b   1.000
_cell.length_c   1.000
_cell.angle_alpha   90.00
_cell.angle_beta   90.00
_cell.angle_gamma   90.00
#
_symmetry.space_group_name_H-M   'P 1'
#
loop_
_entity.id
_entity.type
_entity.pdbx_description
1 polymer ?
#
loop_
_entity_poly.entity_id
_entity_poly.type
_entity_poly.pdbx_seq_one_letter_code
_entity_poly.pdbx_strand_id
1 'polypeptide(L)'
;MRWNPFAAPPPPPENASLLGRMQELASRELVTTRALLTDFQEFIQQGNMLNMAVGLILGSSFSAILNSLVVDILSPIISLFTERGIANHYWPVRCPSTTPECSGDTWQTWKEARDAGAVTINYGLFIENIINFIINALFLFIAVKKALEFVFKLKVGVKKQCPYCKEFVKGAATRCKDCGSDISNHPSTGG
;
A
#
# COMPACT_ATOMS: atom_id res chain seq x y z
N MET A 1 14.60 0.69 -38.15
CA MET A 1 14.15 -0.72 -38.17
C MET A 1 13.58 -1.03 -36.80
N ARG A 2 12.29 -1.38 -36.72
CA ARG A 2 11.57 -1.61 -35.46
C ARG A 2 11.84 -3.06 -35.04
N TRP A 3 12.73 -3.25 -34.07
CA TRP A 3 13.05 -4.55 -33.51
C TRP A 3 11.76 -5.14 -32.90
N ASN A 4 11.36 -6.35 -33.30
CA ASN A 4 10.16 -7.02 -32.79
C ASN A 4 10.58 -8.18 -31.86
N PRO A 5 10.50 -8.01 -30.52
CA PRO A 5 10.88 -9.04 -29.55
C PRO A 5 10.04 -10.34 -29.67
N PHE A 6 8.88 -10.27 -30.31
CA PHE A 6 7.94 -11.39 -30.42
C PHE A 6 8.02 -12.13 -31.77
N ALA A 7 8.97 -11.79 -32.63
CA ALA A 7 9.19 -12.56 -33.85
C ALA A 7 9.74 -13.94 -33.49
N ALA A 8 9.05 -15.01 -33.91
CA ALA A 8 9.52 -16.37 -33.71
C ALA A 8 10.89 -16.57 -34.39
N PRO A 9 11.89 -17.18 -33.72
CA PRO A 9 13.20 -17.38 -34.34
C PRO A 9 13.12 -18.38 -35.49
N PRO A 10 14.02 -18.28 -36.50
CA PRO A 10 14.08 -19.24 -37.59
C PRO A 10 14.33 -20.67 -37.05
N PRO A 11 13.80 -21.72 -37.71
CA PRO A 11 13.99 -23.10 -37.28
C PRO A 11 15.47 -23.51 -37.39
N PRO A 12 15.97 -24.36 -36.48
CA PRO A 12 17.36 -24.80 -36.46
C PRO A 12 17.70 -25.68 -37.66
N PRO A 13 18.97 -25.69 -38.13
CA PRO A 13 19.39 -26.51 -39.26
C PRO A 13 19.24 -28.00 -38.95
N GLU A 14 18.80 -28.76 -39.95
CA GLU A 14 18.29 -30.12 -39.82
C GLU A 14 19.33 -31.15 -39.34
N ASN A 15 20.63 -30.84 -39.44
CA ASN A 15 21.75 -31.73 -39.13
C ASN A 15 22.47 -31.47 -37.79
N ALA A 16 21.92 -30.65 -36.89
CA ALA A 16 22.53 -30.35 -35.60
C ALA A 16 22.48 -31.56 -34.62
N SER A 17 23.61 -31.84 -33.95
CA SER A 17 23.74 -32.91 -32.94
C SER A 17 22.79 -32.69 -31.74
N LEU A 18 22.35 -33.77 -31.09
CA LEU A 18 21.43 -33.70 -29.94
C LEU A 18 21.97 -32.82 -28.81
N LEU A 19 23.28 -32.86 -28.56
CA LEU A 19 23.95 -31.98 -27.60
C LEU A 19 23.87 -30.51 -28.03
N GLY A 20 24.03 -30.22 -29.33
CA GLY A 20 23.83 -28.88 -29.88
C GLY A 20 22.40 -28.37 -29.70
N ARG A 21 21.39 -29.21 -29.95
CA ARG A 21 19.98 -28.87 -29.72
C ARG A 21 19.66 -28.64 -28.24
N MET A 22 20.23 -29.44 -27.33
CA MET A 22 20.07 -29.24 -25.88
C MET A 22 20.71 -27.93 -25.41
N GLN A 23 21.88 -27.59 -25.94
CA GLN A 23 22.58 -26.34 -25.62
C GLN A 23 21.85 -25.11 -26.22
N GLU A 24 21.18 -25.27 -27.37
CA GLU A 24 20.33 -24.25 -28.00
C GLU A 24 19.00 -24.04 -27.25
N LEU A 25 18.38 -25.11 -26.73
CA LEU A 25 17.19 -25.00 -25.88
C LEU A 25 17.49 -24.33 -24.52
N ALA A 26 18.60 -24.70 -23.88
CA ALA A 26 19.04 -24.08 -22.63
C ALA A 26 19.40 -22.59 -22.81
N SER A 27 20.05 -22.23 -23.93
CA SER A 27 20.36 -20.82 -24.23
C SER A 27 19.10 -20.02 -24.60
N ARG A 28 18.09 -20.64 -25.23
CA ARG A 28 16.77 -20.01 -25.48
C ARG A 28 15.99 -19.68 -24.21
N GLU A 29 15.98 -20.56 -23.20
CA GLU A 29 15.34 -20.27 -21.90
C GLU A 29 16.09 -19.18 -21.12
N LEU A 30 17.42 -19.15 -21.18
CA LEU A 30 18.21 -18.13 -20.50
C LEU A 30 18.10 -16.74 -21.16
N VAL A 31 17.97 -16.66 -22.49
CA VAL A 31 17.80 -15.39 -23.22
C VAL A 31 16.42 -14.79 -22.97
N THR A 32 15.37 -15.61 -22.96
CA THR A 32 14.01 -15.16 -22.64
C THR A 32 13.90 -14.67 -21.20
N THR A 33 14.54 -15.35 -20.24
CA THR A 33 14.56 -14.90 -18.84
C THR A 33 15.31 -13.56 -18.69
N ARG A 34 16.45 -13.39 -19.37
CA ARG A 34 17.19 -12.11 -19.36
C ARG A 34 16.40 -10.98 -20.03
N ALA A 35 15.73 -11.25 -21.15
CA ALA A 35 14.89 -10.28 -21.83
C ALA A 35 13.70 -9.83 -20.95
N LEU A 36 13.03 -10.76 -20.28
CA LEU A 36 11.96 -10.43 -19.33
C LEU A 36 12.46 -9.60 -18.14
N LEU A 37 13.67 -9.89 -17.63
CA LEU A 37 14.28 -9.10 -16.56
C LEU A 37 14.67 -7.70 -17.02
N THR A 38 15.21 -7.54 -18.23
CA THR A 38 15.52 -6.22 -18.79
C THR A 38 14.26 -5.41 -19.05
N ASP A 39 13.21 -6.03 -19.59
CA ASP A 39 11.92 -5.38 -19.83
C ASP A 39 11.25 -4.97 -18.51
N PHE A 40 11.32 -5.81 -17.47
CA PHE A 40 10.82 -5.49 -16.14
C PHE A 40 11.61 -4.36 -15.48
N GLN A 41 12.93 -4.34 -15.65
CA GLN A 41 13.78 -3.25 -15.16
C GLN A 41 13.43 -1.93 -15.86
N GLU A 42 13.32 -1.94 -17.19
CA GLU A 42 12.88 -0.76 -17.96
C GLU A 42 11.50 -0.28 -17.52
N PHE A 43 10.59 -1.20 -17.20
CA PHE A 43 9.26 -0.88 -16.70
C PHE A 43 9.27 -0.24 -15.29
N ILE A 44 10.05 -0.77 -14.34
CA ILE A 44 10.20 -0.15 -13.00
C ILE A 44 10.82 1.24 -13.10
N GLN A 45 11.78 1.42 -14.02
CA GLN A 45 12.44 2.71 -14.26
C GLN A 45 11.50 3.80 -14.78
N GLN A 46 10.28 3.46 -15.22
CA GLN A 46 9.30 4.44 -15.70
C GLN A 46 8.81 5.42 -14.61
N GLY A 47 9.22 5.28 -13.34
CA GLY A 47 9.10 6.27 -12.26
C GLY A 47 7.67 6.51 -11.74
N ASN A 48 6.72 6.70 -12.66
CA ASN A 48 5.29 6.85 -12.41
C ASN A 48 4.71 5.62 -11.69
N MET A 49 5.10 4.40 -12.09
CA MET A 49 4.63 3.18 -11.42
C MET A 49 5.25 3.02 -10.03
N LEU A 50 6.55 3.30 -9.86
CA LEU A 50 7.25 3.06 -8.61
C LEU A 50 6.63 3.86 -7.46
N ASN A 51 6.30 5.13 -7.70
CA ASN A 51 5.66 5.99 -6.70
C ASN A 51 4.27 5.49 -6.31
N MET A 52 3.49 4.97 -7.27
CA MET A 52 2.19 4.36 -6.98
C MET A 52 2.33 3.05 -6.19
N ALA A 53 3.27 2.19 -6.58
CA ALA A 53 3.51 0.90 -5.93
C ALA A 53 3.93 1.08 -4.46
N VAL A 54 4.87 2.00 -4.20
CA VAL A 54 5.29 2.34 -2.83
C VAL A 54 4.11 2.88 -2.02
N GLY A 55 3.27 3.74 -2.61
CA GLY A 55 2.06 4.24 -1.96
C GLY A 55 1.08 3.14 -1.55
N LEU A 56 0.85 2.14 -2.42
CA LEU A 56 -0.04 1.02 -2.13
C LEU A 56 0.50 0.11 -1.01
N ILE A 57 1.80 -0.23 -1.04
CA ILE A 57 2.44 -1.09 -0.03
C ILE A 57 2.47 -0.41 1.33
N LEU A 58 2.79 0.88 1.38
CA LEU A 58 2.75 1.65 2.62
C LEU A 58 1.31 1.79 3.13
N GLY A 59 0.34 2.01 2.23
CA GLY A 59 -1.08 2.11 2.58
C GLY A 59 -1.64 0.82 3.17
N SER A 60 -1.35 -0.34 2.57
CA SER A 60 -1.85 -1.64 3.05
C SER A 60 -1.23 -2.03 4.39
N SER A 61 0.08 -1.81 4.55
CA SER A 61 0.80 -2.11 5.79
C SER A 61 0.33 -1.22 6.94
N PHE A 62 0.11 0.07 6.67
CA PHE A 62 -0.41 0.99 7.68
C PHE A 62 -1.86 0.66 8.07
N SER A 63 -2.71 0.30 7.10
CA SER A 63 -4.08 -0.17 7.40
C SER A 63 -4.09 -1.43 8.26
N ALA A 64 -3.13 -2.35 8.06
CA ALA A 64 -3.00 -3.55 8.89
C ALA A 64 -2.63 -3.20 10.34
N ILE A 65 -1.72 -2.24 10.55
CA ILE A 65 -1.35 -1.76 11.89
C ILE A 65 -2.56 -1.13 12.61
N LEU A 66 -3.34 -0.32 11.89
CA LEU A 66 -4.55 0.29 12.46
C LEU A 66 -5.59 -0.77 12.82
N ASN A 67 -5.81 -1.75 11.96
CA ASN A 67 -6.74 -2.85 12.24
C ASN A 67 -6.29 -3.67 13.46
N SER A 68 -5.00 -3.98 13.59
CA SER A 68 -4.46 -4.69 14.75
C SER A 68 -4.59 -3.86 16.04
N LEU A 69 -4.32 -2.55 15.99
CA LEU A 69 -4.54 -1.67 17.14
C LEU A 69 -5.99 -1.70 17.62
N VAL A 70 -6.96 -1.71 16.69
CA VAL A 70 -8.35 -1.72 17.11
C VAL A 70 -8.80 -3.11 17.56
N VAL A 71 -8.59 -4.14 16.74
CA VAL A 71 -9.09 -5.50 17.01
C VAL A 71 -8.33 -6.18 18.16
N ASP A 72 -7.01 -6.01 18.23
CA ASP A 72 -6.19 -6.75 19.19
C ASP A 72 -5.97 -5.97 20.51
N ILE A 73 -6.12 -4.65 20.51
CA ILE A 73 -5.90 -3.82 21.72
C ILE A 73 -7.21 -3.20 22.20
N LEU A 74 -7.99 -2.54 21.34
CA LEU A 74 -9.19 -1.83 21.79
C LEU A 74 -10.39 -2.75 22.02
N SER A 75 -10.68 -3.70 21.12
CA SER A 75 -11.80 -4.63 21.29
C SER A 75 -11.71 -5.42 22.60
N PRO A 76 -10.56 -5.95 23.05
CA PRO A 76 -10.43 -6.58 24.36
C PRO A 76 -10.74 -5.63 25.52
N ILE A 77 -10.22 -4.39 25.47
CA ILE A 77 -10.48 -3.38 26.52
C ILE A 77 -11.97 -3.03 26.60
N ILE A 78 -12.64 -2.89 25.45
CA ILE A 78 -14.07 -2.59 25.40
C ILE A 78 -14.91 -3.83 25.80
N SER A 79 -14.43 -5.04 25.48
CA SER A 79 -15.07 -6.29 25.87
C SER A 79 -15.01 -6.55 27.37
N LEU A 80 -14.04 -6.00 28.11
CA LEU A 80 -14.07 -6.09 29.58
C LEU A 80 -15.31 -5.43 30.19
N PHE A 81 -15.89 -4.45 29.49
CA PHE A 81 -17.15 -3.80 29.89
C PHE A 81 -18.39 -4.48 29.31
N THR A 82 -18.24 -5.40 28.36
CA THR A 82 -19.35 -6.08 27.66
C THR A 82 -19.18 -7.58 27.84
N GLU A 83 -20.03 -8.24 28.64
CA GLU A 83 -19.85 -9.64 29.09
C GLU A 83 -19.50 -10.67 28.00
N ARG A 84 -19.84 -10.43 26.72
CA ARG A 84 -19.51 -11.32 25.59
C ARG A 84 -18.68 -10.66 24.49
N GLY A 85 -18.29 -9.39 24.65
CA GLY A 85 -17.69 -8.58 23.60
C GLY A 85 -18.70 -8.13 22.53
N ILE A 86 -18.44 -6.98 21.90
CA ILE A 86 -19.37 -6.34 20.94
C ILE A 86 -19.63 -7.26 19.75
N ALA A 87 -18.60 -7.93 19.24
CA ALA A 87 -18.66 -8.83 18.08
C ALA A 87 -19.66 -9.99 18.23
N ASN A 88 -19.78 -10.53 19.44
CA ASN A 88 -20.51 -11.77 19.72
C ASN A 88 -21.99 -11.52 20.04
N HIS A 89 -22.47 -10.29 19.90
CA HIS A 89 -23.89 -10.02 19.96
C HIS A 89 -24.53 -10.37 18.62
N TYR A 90 -25.21 -11.51 18.58
CA TYR A 90 -25.87 -12.00 17.38
C TYR A 90 -27.29 -12.48 17.70
N TRP A 91 -28.15 -12.48 16.69
CA TRP A 91 -29.52 -12.98 16.79
C TRP A 91 -29.68 -14.19 15.86
N PRO A 92 -29.93 -15.40 16.38
CA PRO A 92 -30.20 -16.56 15.54
C PRO A 92 -31.60 -16.45 14.90
N VAL A 93 -31.66 -16.42 13.57
CA VAL A 93 -32.93 -16.42 12.79
C VAL A 93 -33.36 -17.84 12.46
N ARG A 94 -32.39 -18.71 12.19
CA ARG A 94 -32.65 -20.12 11.88
C ARG A 94 -31.72 -21.00 12.68
N CYS A 95 -32.32 -21.97 13.36
CA CYS A 95 -31.62 -23.03 14.06
C CYS A 95 -31.15 -24.13 13.12
N PRO A 96 -29.98 -24.75 13.40
CA PRO A 96 -29.57 -25.97 12.73
C PRO A 96 -30.41 -27.16 13.21
N SER A 97 -30.46 -28.23 12.44
CA SER A 97 -31.25 -29.43 12.74
C SER A 97 -30.76 -30.21 13.97
N THR A 98 -29.58 -29.88 14.49
CA THR A 98 -28.96 -30.51 15.68
C THR A 98 -29.48 -29.93 16.99
N THR A 99 -29.95 -28.69 17.00
CA THR A 99 -30.51 -27.99 18.17
C THR A 99 -31.79 -27.26 17.76
N PRO A 100 -32.99 -27.83 18.02
CA PRO A 100 -34.27 -27.25 17.58
C PRO A 100 -34.58 -25.88 18.20
N GLU A 101 -33.97 -25.58 19.34
CA GLU A 101 -34.08 -24.31 20.04
C GLU A 101 -32.70 -23.66 20.13
N CYS A 102 -32.58 -22.44 19.60
CA CYS A 102 -31.36 -21.65 19.70
C CYS A 102 -31.75 -20.28 20.23
N SER A 103 -31.36 -20.02 21.45
CA SER A 103 -31.39 -18.67 22.00
C SER A 103 -30.08 -17.96 21.66
N GLY A 104 -30.03 -16.65 21.86
CA GLY A 104 -28.82 -15.82 21.64
C GLY A 104 -27.60 -16.21 22.49
N ASP A 105 -27.73 -17.23 23.34
CA ASP A 105 -26.74 -17.66 24.33
C ASP A 105 -26.18 -19.07 24.05
N THR A 106 -26.66 -19.72 22.99
CA THR A 106 -26.32 -21.13 22.69
C THR A 106 -24.83 -21.29 22.32
N TRP A 107 -24.23 -20.27 21.72
CA TRP A 107 -22.82 -20.24 21.35
C TRP A 107 -22.15 -18.97 21.90
N GLN A 108 -20.88 -19.08 22.30
CA GLN A 108 -20.15 -17.93 22.84
C GLN A 108 -19.69 -16.99 21.73
N THR A 109 -19.52 -17.51 20.52
CA THR A 109 -19.10 -16.73 19.36
C THR A 109 -20.09 -16.86 18.20
N TRP A 110 -20.22 -15.78 17.42
CA TRP A 110 -21.00 -15.79 16.18
C TRP A 110 -20.44 -16.78 15.14
N LYS A 111 -19.13 -17.08 15.23
CA LYS A 111 -18.43 -17.98 14.32
C LYS A 111 -18.85 -19.43 14.58
N GLU A 112 -18.88 -19.85 15.85
CA GLU A 112 -19.39 -21.16 16.25
C GLU A 112 -20.85 -21.36 15.84
N ALA A 113 -21.70 -20.33 15.99
CA ALA A 113 -23.09 -20.41 15.58
C ALA A 113 -23.24 -20.65 14.07
N ARG A 114 -22.42 -19.97 13.25
CA ARG A 114 -22.39 -20.18 11.80
C ARG A 114 -21.84 -21.55 11.42
N ASP A 115 -20.78 -22.00 12.08
CA ASP A 115 -20.15 -23.31 11.83
C ASP A 115 -21.08 -24.46 12.23
N ALA A 116 -21.93 -24.27 13.24
CA ALA A 116 -22.99 -25.20 13.61
C ALA A 116 -24.17 -25.24 12.59
N GLY A 117 -24.17 -24.37 11.57
CA GLY A 117 -25.22 -24.30 10.57
C GLY A 117 -26.41 -23.40 10.95
N ALA A 118 -26.28 -22.60 12.01
CA ALA A 118 -27.29 -21.59 12.33
C ALA A 118 -27.17 -20.39 11.39
N VAL A 119 -28.31 -19.83 10.98
CA VAL A 119 -28.34 -18.54 10.27
C VAL A 119 -28.50 -17.44 11.30
N THR A 120 -27.45 -16.67 11.53
CA THR A 120 -27.41 -15.59 12.52
C THR A 120 -27.31 -14.21 11.85
N ILE A 121 -27.99 -13.22 12.44
CA ILE A 121 -27.78 -11.80 12.17
C ILE A 121 -26.75 -11.29 13.17
N ASN A 122 -25.53 -11.04 12.72
CA ASN A 122 -24.40 -10.62 13.54
C ASN A 122 -24.32 -9.08 13.60
N TYR A 123 -25.28 -8.45 14.27
CA TYR A 123 -25.30 -6.98 14.41
C TYR A 123 -24.15 -6.47 15.29
N GLY A 124 -23.66 -7.29 16.23
CA GLY A 124 -22.46 -7.02 17.01
C GLY A 124 -21.23 -6.74 16.15
N LEU A 125 -20.96 -7.60 15.17
CA LEU A 125 -19.87 -7.42 14.21
C LEU A 125 -20.04 -6.13 13.38
N PHE A 126 -21.27 -5.74 13.06
CA PHE A 126 -21.52 -4.48 12.35
C PHE A 126 -21.20 -3.26 13.21
N ILE A 127 -21.62 -3.25 14.48
CA ILE A 127 -21.32 -2.17 15.42
C ILE A 127 -19.81 -2.09 15.68
N GLU A 128 -19.14 -3.23 15.83
CA GLU A 128 -17.68 -3.29 15.95
C GLU A 128 -17.01 -2.65 14.73
N ASN A 129 -17.41 -2.99 13.51
CA ASN A 129 -16.85 -2.38 12.30
C ASN A 129 -17.10 -0.86 12.23
N ILE A 130 -18.24 -0.36 12.71
CA ILE A 130 -18.51 1.09 12.82
C ILE A 130 -17.55 1.74 13.80
N ILE A 131 -17.36 1.14 14.97
CA ILE A 131 -16.42 1.64 15.99
C ILE A 131 -15.00 1.67 15.40
N ASN A 132 -14.59 0.60 14.73
CA ASN A 132 -13.29 0.50 14.08
C ASN A 132 -13.10 1.58 13.02
N PHE A 133 -14.11 1.84 12.20
CA PHE A 133 -14.07 2.92 11.21
C PHE A 133 -13.91 4.30 11.86
N ILE A 134 -14.68 4.60 12.91
CA ILE A 134 -14.63 5.89 13.60
C ILE A 134 -13.27 6.10 14.26
N ILE A 135 -12.76 5.08 14.97
CA ILE A 135 -11.46 5.14 15.64
C ILE A 135 -10.33 5.28 14.62
N ASN A 136 -10.33 4.47 13.57
CA ASN A 136 -9.33 4.55 12.51
C ASN A 136 -9.36 5.92 11.82
N ALA A 137 -10.54 6.47 11.52
CA ALA A 137 -10.67 7.80 10.92
C ALA A 137 -10.08 8.90 11.83
N LEU A 138 -10.37 8.85 13.14
CA LEU A 138 -9.82 9.80 14.11
C LEU A 138 -8.29 9.66 14.23
N PHE A 139 -7.79 8.44 14.29
CA PHE A 139 -6.35 8.18 14.41
C PHE A 139 -5.60 8.62 13.16
N LEU A 140 -6.13 8.32 11.97
CA LEU A 140 -5.61 8.80 10.68
C LEU A 140 -5.57 10.32 10.63
N PHE A 141 -6.64 10.99 11.07
CA PHE A 141 -6.69 12.45 11.08
C PHE A 141 -5.60 13.06 11.98
N ILE A 142 -5.43 12.54 13.20
CA ILE A 142 -4.39 13.01 14.13
C ILE A 142 -2.99 12.70 13.58
N ALA A 143 -2.77 11.48 13.08
CA ALA A 143 -1.49 11.05 12.53
C ALA A 143 -1.07 11.90 11.33
N VAL A 144 -1.98 12.11 10.37
CA VAL A 144 -1.72 12.94 9.19
C VAL A 144 -1.47 14.39 9.61
N LYS A 145 -2.27 14.96 10.52
CA LYS A 145 -2.04 16.33 11.00
C LYS A 145 -0.67 16.48 11.66
N LYS A 146 -0.26 15.52 12.48
CA LYS A 146 1.04 15.54 13.16
C LYS A 146 2.20 15.31 12.20
N ALA A 147 2.05 14.39 11.25
CA ALA A 147 3.03 14.17 10.20
C ALA A 147 3.19 15.42 9.32
N LEU A 148 2.10 16.04 8.88
CA LEU A 148 2.13 17.28 8.11
C LEU A 148 2.77 18.42 8.93
N GLU A 149 2.36 18.62 10.18
CA GLU A 149 2.96 19.63 11.07
C GLU A 149 4.47 19.42 11.21
N PHE A 150 4.92 18.18 11.35
CA PHE A 150 6.33 17.83 11.46
C PHE A 150 7.10 18.07 10.15
N VAL A 151 6.54 17.65 9.01
CA VAL A 151 7.16 17.86 7.70
C VAL A 151 7.22 19.34 7.34
N PHE A 152 6.21 20.14 7.67
CA PHE A 152 6.25 21.60 7.46
C PHE A 152 7.20 22.32 8.42
N LYS A 153 7.46 21.77 9.62
CA LYS A 153 8.50 22.29 10.53
C LYS A 153 9.90 22.09 9.98
N LEU A 154 10.13 21.06 9.17
CA LEU A 154 11.32 20.96 8.33
C LEU A 154 11.19 21.99 7.22
N LYS A 155 11.64 23.23 7.48
CA LYS A 155 11.81 24.27 6.44
C LYS A 155 12.74 23.70 5.37
N VAL A 156 12.17 23.07 4.34
CA VAL A 156 12.88 22.78 3.10
C VAL A 156 13.36 24.13 2.64
N GLY A 157 14.67 24.36 2.67
CA GLY A 157 15.26 25.62 2.28
C GLY A 157 14.95 25.85 0.81
N VAL A 158 13.84 26.53 0.51
CA VAL A 158 13.42 26.86 -0.85
C VAL A 158 14.57 27.64 -1.48
N LYS A 159 15.26 27.03 -2.43
CA LYS A 159 16.33 27.70 -3.17
C LYS A 159 15.66 28.58 -4.21
N LYS A 160 15.98 29.88 -4.21
CA LYS A 160 15.55 30.79 -5.27
C LYS A 160 16.59 30.79 -6.38
N GLN A 161 16.15 30.82 -7.63
CA GLN A 161 17.06 30.92 -8.77
C GLN A 161 17.48 32.38 -8.95
N CYS A 162 18.78 32.63 -9.12
CA CYS A 162 19.27 33.97 -9.40
C CYS A 162 18.93 34.39 -10.84
N PRO A 163 18.35 35.58 -11.10
CA PRO A 163 17.99 36.01 -12.44
C PRO A 163 19.20 36.30 -13.35
N TYR A 164 20.37 36.57 -12.76
CA TYR A 164 21.58 36.94 -13.50
C TYR A 164 22.42 35.72 -13.89
N CYS A 165 22.81 34.88 -12.92
CA CYS A 165 23.68 33.72 -13.15
C CYS A 165 22.92 32.39 -13.29
N LYS A 166 21.60 32.36 -13.06
CA LYS A 166 20.74 31.16 -13.08
C LYS A 166 21.10 30.06 -12.07
N GLU A 167 22.02 30.34 -11.15
CA GLU A 167 22.41 29.42 -10.09
C GLU A 167 21.41 29.42 -8.91
N PHE A 168 21.32 28.31 -8.20
CA PHE A 168 20.39 28.15 -7.06
C PHE A 168 20.97 28.71 -5.75
N VAL A 169 20.38 29.78 -5.25
CA VAL A 169 20.81 30.47 -4.03
C VAL A 169 19.85 30.16 -2.87
N LYS A 170 20.33 30.18 -1.62
CA LYS A 170 19.47 30.04 -0.42
C LYS A 170 18.32 31.07 -0.47
N GLY A 171 17.10 30.64 -0.16
CA GLY A 171 15.89 31.48 -0.28
C GLY A 171 15.97 32.84 0.43
N ALA A 172 16.64 32.90 1.58
CA ALA A 172 16.81 34.13 2.36
C ALA A 172 18.05 34.97 1.99
N ALA A 173 18.80 34.63 0.94
CA ALA A 173 20.02 35.36 0.57
C ALA A 173 19.69 36.71 -0.08
N THR A 174 20.30 37.79 0.39
CA THR A 174 20.21 39.13 -0.22
C THR A 174 21.21 39.34 -1.35
N ARG A 175 22.34 38.61 -1.35
CA ARG A 175 23.33 38.63 -2.45
C ARG A 175 23.64 37.23 -2.94
N CYS A 176 23.87 37.08 -4.24
CA CYS A 176 24.31 35.84 -4.85
C CYS A 176 25.79 35.57 -4.51
N LYS A 177 26.13 34.33 -4.14
CA LYS A 177 27.52 33.92 -3.82
C LYS A 177 28.39 33.86 -5.08
N ASP A 178 27.82 33.45 -6.22
CA ASP A 178 28.59 33.15 -7.43
C ASP A 178 28.88 34.41 -8.26
N CYS A 179 27.88 35.27 -8.45
CA CYS A 179 28.03 36.49 -9.25
C CYS A 179 28.02 37.80 -8.45
N GLY A 180 27.79 37.78 -7.14
CA GLY A 180 27.80 38.97 -6.28
C GLY A 180 26.63 39.96 -6.46
N SER A 181 25.70 39.67 -7.39
CA SER A 181 24.54 40.51 -7.68
C SER A 181 23.57 40.59 -6.49
N ASP A 182 22.97 41.76 -6.28
CA ASP A 182 21.89 41.96 -5.31
C ASP A 182 20.59 41.32 -5.83
N ILE A 183 20.01 40.45 -5.03
CA ILE A 183 18.78 39.68 -5.35
C ILE A 183 17.72 39.87 -4.25
N SER A 184 17.79 40.96 -3.50
CA SER A 184 16.83 41.34 -2.46
C SER A 184 15.42 41.63 -3.00
N ASN A 185 15.32 42.27 -4.17
CA ASN A 185 14.06 42.76 -4.74
C ASN A 185 13.46 41.90 -5.85
N HIS A 186 14.07 40.77 -6.20
CA HIS A 186 13.53 39.89 -7.24
C HIS A 186 12.65 38.79 -6.63
N PRO A 187 11.34 38.74 -6.94
CA PRO A 187 10.49 37.66 -6.51
C PRO A 187 11.02 36.37 -7.12
N SER A 188 11.18 35.34 -6.28
CA SER A 188 11.56 34.00 -6.73
C SER A 188 10.48 33.48 -7.67
N THR A 189 10.73 33.51 -8.97
CA THR A 189 9.90 32.81 -9.96
C THR A 189 10.10 31.32 -9.75
N GLY A 190 9.26 30.71 -8.91
CA GLY A 190 9.20 29.27 -8.73
C GLY A 190 8.24 28.67 -9.75
N GLY A 191 8.75 27.71 -10.52
CA GLY A 191 7.94 26.67 -11.16
C GLY A 191 7.89 25.43 -10.27
#